data_AF-A0A2W6E7R4-F1
#
_entry.id   AF-A0A2W6E7R4-F1
#
_cell.length_a   1.000
_cell.length_b   1.000
_cell.length_c   1.000
_cell.angle_alpha   90.00
_cell.angle_beta   90.00
_cell.angle_gamma   90.00
#
_symmetry.space_group_name_H-M   'P 1'
#
loop_
_entity.id
_entity.type
_entity.pdbx_description
1 polymer ?
#
loop_
_entity_poly.entity_id
_entity_poly.type
_entity_poly.pdbx_seq_one_letter_code
_entity_poly.pdbx_strand_id
1 'polypeptide(L)'
;MGWNNPPVRWADLERALSGRGVDYQSARFESARSRSHHRDEEHPGDGGDSPAWTRHRDRYEPPRLTPAQFAETQFAETQSVETQSVETQSVETQPRSPYAELHCHSNFSFLDGASHPEELVEEAARLGLDAIAITDHDGMYGVVRFAEAARELGIRTVFGAELSLELTAPQNGVPDPEGEHLLVLARDPEGYRRLSRMISDAQIAGKEKGKPVYDLNAVAAVAGGHWVVLTGCRKAAVRAALEREGPTAAATQLRRLTELFGADHVVVELTANGLPDDTERNDELVALAAAQGLDTVATTAAHYATPSRHRLATALAAVRARRSLDEMDGWLPAAATAHLRSGAEMADRFARWPGAVDRAAALGRECSFDLHLVAPDLPPFAVPDGHTEASWLRELTWLGATTRYGSYDERPGAYHQIEHELAVIEEKNFPGYFLIVHDIVGFCRRADIFCQGRGSAANSAVCYALGITSVDAVAMDLLFERFLAPDRDGYPDIDLDIESDRREEAIQYVYEKYGRDCAAQVANVITYRARSAVRDMAKALGYSTGTQDAWSKQIDRWGPLGRAAEETEIPEPVLALATELEGFPRHLGIHSGGMVICSRPVAEVC
;
A
#
# COMPACT_ATOMS: atom_id res chain seq x y z
N MET A 1 -26.49 -26.10 19.45
CA MET A 1 -25.31 -26.78 20.04
C MET A 1 -25.29 -28.22 19.55
N GLY A 2 -24.37 -28.55 18.66
CA GLY A 2 -24.10 -29.91 18.22
C GLY A 2 -22.62 -29.98 17.87
N TRP A 3 -21.82 -30.55 18.77
CA TRP A 3 -20.41 -30.83 18.52
C TRP A 3 -20.34 -32.10 17.68
N ASN A 4 -20.06 -31.97 16.38
CA ASN A 4 -19.67 -33.11 15.55
C ASN A 4 -18.18 -33.37 15.78
N ASN A 5 -17.85 -34.39 16.57
CA ASN A 5 -16.48 -34.89 16.64
C ASN A 5 -16.12 -35.60 15.32
N PRO A 6 -14.94 -35.37 14.74
CA PRO A 6 -14.45 -36.15 13.61
C PRO A 6 -14.31 -37.64 13.99
N PRO A 7 -14.36 -38.58 13.03
CA PRO A 7 -14.31 -40.02 13.28
C PRO A 7 -12.88 -40.51 13.59
N VAL A 8 -12.07 -39.68 14.24
CA VAL A 8 -10.70 -39.97 14.61
C VAL A 8 -10.69 -40.30 16.10
N ARG A 9 -10.20 -41.48 16.46
CA ARG A 9 -10.10 -41.85 17.87
C ARG A 9 -9.08 -40.94 18.54
N TRP A 10 -9.36 -40.51 19.77
CA TRP A 10 -8.48 -39.62 20.54
C TRP A 10 -7.01 -40.09 20.59
N ALA A 11 -6.81 -41.40 20.68
CA ALA A 11 -5.50 -42.02 20.69
C ALA A 11 -4.71 -41.86 19.38
N ASP A 12 -5.37 -41.59 18.25
CA ASP A 12 -4.72 -41.37 16.96
C ASP A 12 -4.41 -39.88 16.74
N LEU A 13 -5.26 -38.99 17.27
CA LEU A 13 -5.02 -37.55 17.32
C LEU A 13 -3.84 -37.20 18.24
N GLU A 14 -3.79 -37.77 19.44
CA GLU A 14 -2.68 -37.57 20.40
C GLU A 14 -1.34 -38.08 19.85
N ARG A 15 -1.36 -39.17 19.08
CA ARG A 15 -0.16 -39.76 18.47
C ARG A 15 0.38 -38.91 17.31
N ALA A 16 -0.52 -38.35 16.49
CA ALA A 16 -0.17 -37.41 15.43
C ALA A 16 0.39 -36.09 16.00
N LEU A 17 -0.23 -35.55 17.05
CA LEU A 17 0.23 -34.33 17.72
C LEU A 17 1.55 -34.52 18.49
N SER A 18 1.85 -35.74 18.94
CA SER A 18 3.11 -36.09 19.62
C SER A 18 4.21 -36.58 18.68
N GLY A 19 4.05 -36.44 17.36
CA GLY A 19 5.08 -36.76 16.37
C GLY A 19 5.42 -38.25 16.24
N ARG A 20 4.58 -39.14 16.76
CA ARG A 20 4.75 -40.59 16.65
C ARG A 20 4.04 -41.07 15.38
N GLY A 21 4.82 -41.37 14.33
CA GLY A 21 4.33 -41.75 13.00
C GLY A 21 3.31 -42.89 12.99
N VAL A 22 2.36 -42.82 12.06
CA VAL A 22 1.25 -43.80 11.92
C VAL A 22 1.64 -44.89 10.91
N ASP A 23 1.58 -46.15 11.31
CA ASP A 23 1.77 -47.31 10.42
C ASP A 23 0.41 -47.74 9.84
N TYR A 24 0.17 -47.43 8.55
CA TYR A 24 -1.06 -47.79 7.84
C TYR A 24 -0.89 -49.14 7.13
N GLN A 25 -1.05 -50.24 7.87
CA GLN A 25 -1.28 -51.57 7.29
C GLN A 25 -2.45 -52.29 7.97
N SER A 26 -3.70 -51.88 7.69
CA SER A 26 -4.86 -52.79 7.57
C SER A 26 -6.18 -52.03 7.41
N ALA A 27 -6.60 -51.71 6.19
CA ALA A 27 -8.01 -51.60 5.82
C ALA A 27 -8.14 -51.66 4.29
N ARG A 28 -8.75 -52.73 3.79
CA ARG A 28 -9.08 -52.96 2.37
C ARG A 28 -10.33 -52.15 1.99
N PHE A 29 -10.26 -51.31 0.95
CA PHE A 29 -11.33 -51.07 -0.03
C PHE A 29 -10.72 -50.53 -1.35
N GLU A 30 -11.34 -50.90 -2.47
CA GLU A 30 -10.76 -50.96 -3.83
C GLU A 30 -10.94 -49.69 -4.68
N SER A 31 -9.86 -49.31 -5.40
CA SER A 31 -9.75 -48.55 -6.66
C SER A 31 -10.19 -47.05 -6.67
N ALA A 32 -9.46 -46.07 -7.23
CA ALA A 32 -8.48 -46.10 -8.31
C ALA A 32 -7.50 -44.88 -8.31
N ARG A 33 -6.24 -45.16 -8.69
CA ARG A 33 -5.25 -44.32 -9.43
C ARG A 33 -4.66 -43.02 -8.82
N SER A 34 -3.44 -43.16 -8.30
CA SER A 34 -2.17 -42.43 -8.62
C SER A 34 -2.23 -40.94 -9.02
N ARG A 35 -1.68 -40.05 -8.17
CA ARG A 35 -0.43 -39.28 -8.43
C ARG A 35 -0.04 -38.32 -7.29
N SER A 36 1.28 -38.27 -7.04
CA SER A 36 2.16 -37.17 -6.58
C SER A 36 1.87 -36.35 -5.32
N HIS A 37 2.92 -36.25 -4.49
CA HIS A 37 3.15 -35.30 -3.40
C HIS A 37 2.58 -33.89 -3.62
N HIS A 38 1.60 -33.51 -2.80
CA HIS A 38 1.34 -32.14 -2.37
C HIS A 38 1.03 -32.17 -0.87
N ARG A 39 1.84 -31.48 -0.06
CA ARG A 39 1.57 -31.20 1.35
C ARG A 39 0.88 -29.83 1.44
N ASP A 40 -0.09 -29.74 2.34
CA ASP A 40 -0.61 -28.54 2.99
C ASP A 40 -1.43 -27.52 2.17
N GLU A 41 -2.48 -27.94 1.44
CA GLU A 41 -3.49 -27.02 0.89
C GLU A 41 -4.94 -27.22 1.41
N GLU A 42 -5.28 -28.35 2.04
CA GLU A 42 -6.69 -28.67 2.29
C GLU A 42 -7.32 -28.05 3.55
N HIS A 43 -6.53 -27.45 4.46
CA HIS A 43 -7.06 -26.78 5.66
C HIS A 43 -6.25 -25.53 6.03
N PRO A 44 -6.45 -24.39 5.35
CA PRO A 44 -5.97 -23.11 5.89
C PRO A 44 -6.70 -22.84 7.20
N GLY A 45 -5.95 -22.65 8.28
CA GLY A 45 -6.50 -22.36 9.62
C GLY A 45 -7.52 -21.22 9.58
N ASP A 46 -8.56 -21.33 10.41
CA ASP A 46 -9.80 -20.55 10.40
C ASP A 46 -9.66 -19.07 10.81
N GLY A 47 -8.42 -18.57 11.00
CA GLY A 47 -8.08 -17.15 10.92
C GLY A 47 -8.90 -16.20 11.80
N GLY A 48 -9.47 -16.69 12.90
CA GLY A 48 -10.26 -15.88 13.83
C GLY A 48 -9.36 -15.12 14.80
N ASP A 49 -9.53 -13.79 14.89
CA ASP A 49 -9.19 -12.79 15.93
C ASP A 49 -8.01 -13.05 16.90
N SER A 50 -7.08 -13.92 16.54
CA SER A 50 -5.87 -14.21 17.30
C SER A 50 -4.73 -13.37 16.72
N PRO A 51 -4.04 -12.55 17.52
CA PRO A 51 -2.88 -11.77 17.09
C PRO A 51 -1.75 -12.62 16.48
N ALA A 52 -1.77 -13.93 16.72
CA ALA A 52 -0.76 -14.89 16.25
C ALA A 52 -0.91 -15.32 14.78
N TRP A 53 -1.99 -14.94 14.09
CA TRP A 53 -2.22 -15.26 12.67
C TRP A 53 -2.46 -13.99 11.86
N THR A 54 -1.47 -13.12 11.80
CA THR A 54 -1.38 -12.14 10.73
C THR A 54 -1.13 -12.87 9.42
N ARG A 55 -2.03 -12.72 8.44
CA ARG A 55 -1.70 -13.07 7.05
C ARG A 55 -0.62 -12.08 6.60
N HIS A 56 0.64 -12.47 6.71
CA HIS A 56 1.69 -11.77 6.00
C HIS A 56 1.33 -11.80 4.50
N ARG A 57 1.39 -10.65 3.84
CA ARG A 57 1.25 -10.63 2.38
C ARG A 57 2.47 -11.34 1.81
N ASP A 58 2.24 -12.41 1.08
CA ASP A 58 3.31 -13.11 0.38
C ASP A 58 3.97 -12.14 -0.62
N ARG A 59 5.23 -12.42 -0.94
CA ARG A 59 5.94 -11.69 -1.98
C ARG A 59 5.10 -11.70 -3.26
N TYR A 60 4.99 -10.55 -3.91
CA TYR A 60 4.33 -10.48 -5.21
C TYR A 60 5.04 -11.41 -6.20
N GLU A 61 4.28 -12.33 -6.78
CA GLU A 61 4.73 -13.18 -7.88
C GLU A 61 4.01 -12.72 -9.15
N PRO A 62 4.74 -12.36 -10.21
CA PRO A 62 4.11 -11.89 -11.43
C PRO A 62 3.36 -13.06 -12.08
N PRO A 63 2.18 -12.83 -12.68
CA PRO A 63 1.58 -13.84 -13.54
C PRO A 63 2.59 -14.22 -14.63
N ARG A 64 2.66 -15.50 -15.03
CA ARG A 64 3.58 -15.97 -16.07
C ARG A 64 3.27 -15.27 -17.39
N LEU A 65 3.89 -14.12 -17.64
CA LEU A 65 3.87 -13.46 -18.92
C LEU A 65 4.63 -14.36 -19.91
N THR A 66 4.01 -14.64 -21.06
CA THR A 66 4.61 -15.47 -22.10
C THR A 66 5.90 -14.84 -22.62
N PRO A 67 6.87 -15.61 -23.15
CA PRO A 67 8.12 -15.05 -23.71
C PRO A 67 7.92 -13.98 -24.78
N ALA A 68 6.78 -13.98 -25.48
CA ALA A 68 6.39 -12.93 -26.42
C ALA A 68 6.07 -11.57 -25.76
N GLN A 69 5.71 -11.57 -24.47
CA GLN A 69 5.45 -10.37 -23.66
C GLN A 69 6.71 -9.83 -22.96
N PHE A 70 7.79 -10.63 -22.88
CA PHE A 70 9.07 -10.24 -22.29
C PHE A 70 10.11 -9.73 -23.31
N ALA A 71 9.96 -10.06 -24.60
CA ALA A 71 11.02 -9.84 -25.58
C ALA A 71 11.22 -8.37 -26.01
N GLU A 72 10.40 -7.43 -25.54
CA GLU A 72 10.48 -6.00 -25.93
C GLU A 72 10.89 -5.04 -24.80
N THR A 73 11.07 -5.51 -23.56
CA THR A 73 11.34 -4.66 -22.38
C THR A 73 12.80 -4.56 -21.94
N GLN A 74 13.74 -5.29 -22.55
CA GLN A 74 15.16 -5.20 -22.18
C GLN A 74 15.99 -4.40 -23.19
N PHE A 75 16.45 -3.21 -22.79
CA PHE A 75 17.64 -2.60 -23.38
C PHE A 75 18.68 -2.26 -22.31
N ALA A 76 19.79 -2.98 -22.41
CA ALA A 76 21.17 -2.50 -22.45
C ALA A 76 21.64 -1.52 -21.37
N GLU A 77 22.24 -2.08 -20.32
CA GLU A 77 23.49 -1.54 -19.80
C GLU A 77 24.63 -2.55 -20.04
N THR A 78 25.71 -2.00 -20.58
CA THR A 78 26.97 -2.60 -21.01
C THR A 78 27.66 -3.49 -19.97
N GLN A 79 27.96 -4.74 -20.35
CA GLN A 79 29.28 -5.35 -20.14
C GLN A 79 29.55 -6.43 -21.19
N SER A 80 30.67 -6.26 -21.90
CA SER A 80 31.16 -7.09 -23.00
C SER A 80 31.69 -8.44 -22.51
N VAL A 81 31.09 -9.53 -22.97
CA VAL A 81 31.76 -10.84 -23.07
C VAL A 81 31.37 -11.48 -24.40
N GLU A 82 32.38 -11.67 -25.25
CA GLU A 82 32.28 -12.39 -26.52
C GLU A 82 31.85 -13.84 -26.29
N THR A 83 30.72 -14.27 -26.86
CA THR A 83 30.55 -15.67 -27.25
C THR A 83 29.59 -15.86 -28.43
N GLN A 84 30.19 -16.34 -29.52
CA GLN A 84 29.72 -17.12 -30.67
C GLN A 84 28.21 -17.19 -31.01
N SER A 85 27.97 -16.77 -32.26
CA SER A 85 26.81 -16.90 -33.13
C SER A 85 26.00 -18.20 -33.05
N VAL A 86 24.71 -18.05 -32.71
CA VAL A 86 23.63 -18.94 -33.14
C VAL A 86 22.64 -18.07 -33.93
N GLU A 87 22.35 -18.45 -35.17
CA GLU A 87 21.39 -17.79 -36.05
C GLU A 87 19.96 -17.97 -35.50
N THR A 88 19.47 -16.98 -34.77
CA THR A 88 18.05 -16.84 -34.45
C THR A 88 17.40 -15.94 -35.49
N GLN A 89 16.39 -16.45 -36.19
CA GLN A 89 15.56 -15.68 -37.11
C GLN A 89 15.02 -14.44 -36.40
N SER A 90 15.43 -13.26 -36.88
CA SER A 90 15.01 -11.96 -36.39
C SER A 90 13.51 -11.78 -36.63
N VAL A 91 12.71 -11.87 -35.58
CA VAL A 91 11.36 -11.29 -35.55
C VAL A 91 11.57 -9.78 -35.70
N GLU A 92 11.07 -9.18 -36.78
CA GLU A 92 11.03 -7.73 -36.93
C GLU A 92 10.20 -7.15 -35.78
N THR A 93 10.88 -6.65 -34.75
CA THR A 93 10.26 -5.87 -33.68
C THR A 93 9.75 -4.57 -34.30
N GLN A 94 8.43 -4.38 -34.28
CA GLN A 94 7.83 -3.10 -34.62
C GLN A 94 8.49 -2.02 -33.77
N PRO A 95 8.83 -0.84 -34.34
CA PRO A 95 9.43 0.23 -33.56
C PRO A 95 8.45 0.67 -32.47
N ARG A 96 8.82 0.40 -31.21
CA ARG A 96 8.05 0.80 -30.04
C ARG A 96 8.00 2.33 -29.94
N SER A 97 6.81 2.90 -29.97
CA SER A 97 6.61 4.33 -29.67
C SER A 97 6.84 4.57 -28.16
N PRO A 98 7.81 5.39 -27.75
CA PRO A 98 8.05 5.69 -26.34
C PRO A 98 6.83 6.38 -25.73
N TYR A 99 6.37 5.88 -24.57
CA TYR A 99 5.28 6.51 -23.83
C TYR A 99 5.38 6.16 -22.34
N ALA A 100 5.02 7.11 -21.47
CA ALA A 100 4.82 6.88 -20.06
C ALA A 100 3.46 7.46 -19.64
N GLU A 101 2.71 6.71 -18.84
CA GLU A 101 1.47 7.23 -18.26
C GLU A 101 1.80 8.03 -17.01
N LEU A 102 1.44 9.32 -16.99
CA LEU A 102 1.78 10.23 -15.90
C LEU A 102 0.59 10.62 -15.01
N HIS A 103 -0.60 10.13 -15.32
CA HIS A 103 -1.82 10.40 -14.58
C HIS A 103 -2.65 9.11 -14.49
N CYS A 104 -2.57 8.42 -13.35
CA CYS A 104 -3.28 7.17 -13.17
C CYS A 104 -3.70 6.94 -11.71
N HIS A 105 -4.96 6.55 -11.52
CA HIS A 105 -5.56 6.24 -10.23
C HIS A 105 -5.68 4.74 -10.04
N SER A 106 -5.13 4.26 -8.93
CA SER A 106 -5.37 2.91 -8.45
C SER A 106 -6.64 2.85 -7.60
N ASN A 107 -7.04 1.65 -7.19
CA ASN A 107 -8.17 1.50 -6.27
C ASN A 107 -7.93 2.09 -4.86
N PHE A 108 -6.73 2.60 -4.56
CA PHE A 108 -6.49 3.42 -3.37
C PHE A 108 -7.00 4.86 -3.51
N SER A 109 -7.33 5.32 -4.72
CA SER A 109 -8.37 6.34 -4.94
C SER A 109 -9.74 5.69 -4.67
N PHE A 110 -10.10 5.61 -3.39
CA PHE A 110 -11.24 4.81 -2.92
C PHE A 110 -12.53 5.10 -3.69
N LEU A 111 -13.13 4.03 -4.23
CA LEU A 111 -14.39 4.07 -5.01
C LEU A 111 -14.32 4.92 -6.30
N ASP A 112 -13.12 5.10 -6.83
CA ASP A 112 -12.87 5.84 -8.06
C ASP A 112 -11.98 5.04 -9.02
N GLY A 113 -10.74 4.75 -8.62
CA GLY A 113 -9.88 3.82 -9.36
C GLY A 113 -10.39 2.38 -9.29
N ALA A 114 -10.38 1.68 -10.43
CA ALA A 114 -10.98 0.36 -10.61
C ALA A 114 -9.95 -0.74 -10.94
N SER A 115 -8.68 -0.53 -10.56
CA SER A 115 -7.61 -1.53 -10.71
C SER A 115 -6.62 -1.45 -9.55
N HIS A 116 -6.09 -2.59 -9.14
CA HIS A 116 -5.02 -2.65 -8.15
C HIS A 116 -3.72 -2.05 -8.72
N PRO A 117 -2.81 -1.50 -7.88
CA PRO A 117 -1.49 -1.08 -8.33
C PRO A 117 -0.75 -2.17 -9.13
N GLU A 118 -0.87 -3.43 -8.71
CA GLU A 118 -0.26 -4.58 -9.37
C GLU A 118 -0.81 -4.77 -10.80
N GLU A 119 -2.13 -4.66 -10.99
CA GLU A 119 -2.76 -4.79 -12.31
C GLU A 119 -2.39 -3.65 -13.27
N LEU A 120 -2.21 -2.44 -12.74
CA LEU A 120 -1.75 -1.29 -13.51
C LEU A 120 -0.31 -1.50 -14.00
N VAL A 121 0.57 -2.05 -13.16
CA VAL A 121 1.95 -2.37 -13.54
C VAL A 121 1.99 -3.52 -14.55
N GLU A 122 1.21 -4.58 -14.34
CA GLU A 122 1.11 -5.71 -15.27
C GLU A 122 0.69 -5.25 -16.66
N GLU A 123 -0.31 -4.36 -16.73
CA GLU A 123 -0.77 -3.81 -17.99
C GLU A 123 0.24 -2.83 -18.60
N ALA A 124 0.91 -2.00 -17.79
CA ALA A 124 2.00 -1.14 -18.25
C ALA A 124 3.14 -1.95 -18.88
N ALA A 125 3.52 -3.08 -18.27
CA ALA A 125 4.50 -4.00 -18.81
C ALA A 125 4.03 -4.64 -20.11
N ARG A 126 2.78 -5.10 -20.17
CA ARG A 126 2.18 -5.68 -21.38
C ARG A 126 2.13 -4.68 -22.54
N LEU A 127 1.91 -3.41 -22.25
CA LEU A 127 1.85 -2.31 -23.22
C LEU A 127 3.23 -1.74 -23.60
N GLY A 128 4.30 -2.17 -22.92
CA GLY A 128 5.66 -1.71 -23.16
C GLY A 128 5.90 -0.25 -22.78
N LEU A 129 5.27 0.23 -21.70
CA LEU A 129 5.45 1.61 -21.21
C LEU A 129 6.87 1.85 -20.67
N ASP A 130 7.39 3.07 -20.86
CA ASP A 130 8.69 3.49 -20.32
C ASP A 130 8.69 3.71 -18.82
N ALA A 131 7.55 4.19 -18.31
CA ALA A 131 7.25 4.41 -16.92
C ALA A 131 5.74 4.50 -16.73
N ILE A 132 5.29 4.34 -15.49
CA ILE A 132 3.92 4.60 -15.06
C ILE A 132 3.96 5.40 -13.76
N ALA A 133 3.06 6.38 -13.64
CA ALA A 133 2.81 7.10 -12.41
C ALA A 133 1.57 6.54 -11.71
N ILE A 134 1.58 6.45 -10.38
CA ILE A 134 0.33 6.41 -9.61
C ILE A 134 0.15 7.76 -8.92
N THR A 135 -1.02 8.35 -9.13
CA THR A 135 -1.39 9.69 -8.70
C THR A 135 -2.74 9.65 -7.99
N ASP A 136 -2.83 8.80 -6.97
CA ASP A 136 -4.06 8.62 -6.20
C ASP A 136 -4.53 9.93 -5.50
N HIS A 137 -5.84 10.02 -5.25
CA HIS A 137 -6.42 11.19 -4.60
C HIS A 137 -5.97 11.32 -3.14
N ASP A 138 -5.36 12.46 -2.81
CA ASP A 138 -5.06 12.90 -1.45
C ASP A 138 -4.36 11.83 -0.58
N GLY A 139 -3.50 11.02 -1.19
CA GLY A 139 -2.83 9.92 -0.51
C GLY A 139 -1.91 9.09 -1.38
N MET A 140 -1.04 8.34 -0.71
CA MET A 140 -0.05 7.44 -1.32
C MET A 140 -0.16 6.03 -0.74
N TYR A 141 -1.39 5.56 -0.50
CA TYR A 141 -1.66 4.34 0.26
C TYR A 141 -1.21 3.05 -0.44
N GLY A 142 -1.16 3.07 -1.78
CA GLY A 142 -0.82 1.91 -2.62
C GLY A 142 0.64 1.82 -3.06
N VAL A 143 1.50 2.78 -2.69
CA VAL A 143 2.84 2.95 -3.29
C VAL A 143 3.79 1.79 -3.03
N VAL A 144 3.68 1.11 -1.88
CA VAL A 144 4.50 -0.07 -1.58
C VAL A 144 4.16 -1.22 -2.54
N ARG A 145 2.87 -1.47 -2.76
CA ARG A 145 2.39 -2.52 -3.67
C ARG A 145 2.80 -2.22 -5.10
N PHE A 146 2.70 -0.96 -5.48
CA PHE A 146 3.12 -0.45 -6.76
C PHE A 146 4.62 -0.67 -7.02
N ALA A 147 5.48 -0.22 -6.10
CA ALA A 147 6.92 -0.34 -6.20
C ALA A 147 7.38 -1.81 -6.25
N GLU A 148 6.79 -2.68 -5.42
CA GLU A 148 7.10 -4.11 -5.41
C GLU A 148 6.78 -4.79 -6.75
N ALA A 149 5.59 -4.54 -7.30
CA ALA A 149 5.19 -5.11 -8.58
C ALA A 149 6.04 -4.58 -9.74
N ALA A 150 6.31 -3.26 -9.74
CA ALA A 150 7.09 -2.61 -10.78
C ALA A 150 8.54 -3.11 -10.80
N ARG A 151 9.15 -3.32 -9.63
CA ARG A 151 10.49 -3.91 -9.52
C ARG A 151 10.57 -5.32 -10.09
N GLU A 152 9.57 -6.15 -9.80
CA GLU A 152 9.52 -7.54 -10.29
C GLU A 152 9.29 -7.61 -11.81
N LEU A 153 8.54 -6.65 -12.38
CA LEU A 153 8.25 -6.58 -13.81
C LEU A 153 9.21 -5.67 -14.61
N GLY A 154 10.17 -5.02 -13.95
CA GLY A 154 11.15 -4.13 -14.59
C GLY A 154 10.56 -2.82 -15.13
N ILE A 155 9.45 -2.33 -14.57
CA ILE A 155 8.79 -1.09 -14.97
C ILE A 155 9.27 0.06 -14.10
N ARG A 156 9.54 1.21 -14.71
CA ARG A 156 9.91 2.42 -13.98
C ARG A 156 8.69 3.04 -13.30
N THR A 157 8.85 3.41 -12.04
CA THR A 157 7.80 4.02 -11.22
C THR A 157 7.98 5.53 -11.11
N VAL A 158 6.90 6.26 -11.28
CA VAL A 158 6.76 7.67 -10.89
C VAL A 158 5.74 7.75 -9.75
N PHE A 159 6.04 8.55 -8.73
CA PHE A 159 5.16 8.70 -7.57
C PHE A 159 4.55 10.09 -7.56
N GLY A 160 3.25 10.19 -7.32
CA GLY A 160 2.55 11.46 -7.24
C GLY A 160 1.22 11.35 -6.53
N ALA A 161 0.45 12.43 -6.57
CA ALA A 161 -0.91 12.49 -6.05
C ALA A 161 -1.71 13.55 -6.79
N GLU A 162 -3.02 13.34 -6.92
CA GLU A 162 -3.95 14.39 -7.30
C GLU A 162 -4.57 14.99 -6.03
N LEU A 163 -4.21 16.23 -5.73
CA LEU A 163 -4.65 16.93 -4.52
C LEU A 163 -6.01 17.57 -4.75
N SER A 164 -6.92 17.44 -3.78
CA SER A 164 -8.24 18.08 -3.80
C SER A 164 -8.24 19.38 -2.99
N LEU A 165 -8.15 20.52 -3.67
CA LEU A 165 -8.16 21.85 -3.09
C LEU A 165 -9.60 22.37 -2.91
N GLU A 166 -9.76 23.33 -1.99
CA GLU A 166 -11.00 24.09 -1.79
C GLU A 166 -12.25 23.24 -1.42
N LEU A 167 -12.05 22.05 -0.84
CA LEU A 167 -13.14 21.21 -0.34
C LEU A 167 -13.85 21.85 0.87
N THR A 168 -15.17 22.04 0.79
CA THR A 168 -15.96 22.52 1.94
C THR A 168 -16.59 21.39 2.76
N ALA A 169 -16.73 20.20 2.16
CA ALA A 169 -17.28 18.99 2.80
C ALA A 169 -16.63 17.69 2.28
N PRO A 170 -16.82 16.55 2.96
CA PRO A 170 -16.41 15.26 2.43
C PRO A 170 -17.09 14.92 1.10
N GLN A 171 -16.33 14.30 0.20
CA GLN A 171 -16.75 14.06 -1.20
C GLN A 171 -17.81 12.95 -1.36
N ASN A 172 -17.84 11.98 -0.44
CA ASN A 172 -18.70 10.80 -0.55
C ASN A 172 -20.20 11.15 -0.46
N GLY A 173 -20.98 10.70 -1.44
CA GLY A 173 -22.42 10.97 -1.57
C GLY A 173 -22.78 12.07 -2.56
N VAL A 174 -21.77 12.71 -3.18
CA VAL A 174 -21.97 13.69 -4.24
C VAL A 174 -21.53 13.06 -5.58
N PRO A 175 -22.37 13.09 -6.64
CA PRO A 175 -22.00 12.58 -7.97
C PRO A 175 -20.75 13.24 -8.54
N ASP A 176 -20.71 14.56 -8.45
CA ASP A 176 -19.58 15.40 -8.82
C ASP A 176 -19.19 16.30 -7.64
N PRO A 177 -18.26 15.84 -6.78
CA PRO A 177 -17.79 16.61 -5.63
C PRO A 177 -17.25 17.98 -6.06
N GLU A 178 -17.39 19.00 -5.21
CA GLU A 178 -16.71 20.28 -5.43
C GLU A 178 -15.19 20.14 -5.24
N GLY A 179 -14.45 21.21 -5.56
CA GLY A 179 -13.01 21.29 -5.37
C GLY A 179 -12.24 21.45 -6.68
N GLU A 180 -11.06 22.02 -6.56
CA GLU A 180 -10.08 22.15 -7.64
C GLU A 180 -9.03 21.05 -7.50
N HIS A 181 -8.63 20.45 -8.62
CA HIS A 181 -7.58 19.41 -8.59
C HIS A 181 -6.21 19.98 -8.94
N LEU A 182 -5.17 19.53 -8.24
CA LEU A 182 -3.77 19.81 -8.58
C LEU A 182 -3.00 18.49 -8.66
N LEU A 183 -2.54 18.16 -9.86
CA LEU A 183 -1.78 16.94 -10.10
C LEU A 183 -0.29 17.20 -9.88
N VAL A 184 0.31 16.50 -8.91
CA VAL A 184 1.69 16.68 -8.49
C VAL A 184 2.46 15.37 -8.65
N LEU A 185 3.58 15.42 -9.37
CA LEU A 185 4.54 14.33 -9.52
C LEU A 185 5.82 14.64 -8.73
N ALA A 186 6.30 13.70 -7.93
CA ALA A 186 7.62 13.77 -7.32
C ALA A 186 8.69 13.48 -8.37
N ARG A 187 9.69 14.36 -8.48
CA ARG A 187 10.85 14.16 -9.38
C ARG A 187 11.88 13.20 -8.81
N ASP A 188 11.95 13.12 -7.48
CA ASP A 188 12.98 12.41 -6.74
C ASP A 188 12.46 11.99 -5.34
N PRO A 189 13.24 11.21 -4.57
CA PRO A 189 12.85 10.80 -3.22
C PRO A 189 12.62 11.97 -2.24
N GLU A 190 13.23 13.13 -2.48
CA GLU A 190 12.98 14.34 -1.69
C GLU A 190 11.59 14.91 -1.98
N GLY A 191 11.20 14.96 -3.26
CA GLY A 191 9.87 15.33 -3.72
C GLY A 191 8.80 14.42 -3.14
N TYR A 192 9.03 13.10 -3.12
CA TYR A 192 8.11 12.13 -2.51
C TYR A 192 7.88 12.43 -1.02
N ARG A 193 8.97 12.64 -0.28
CA ARG A 193 8.91 12.92 1.15
C ARG A 193 8.18 14.22 1.47
N ARG A 194 8.44 15.27 0.70
CA ARG A 194 7.73 16.56 0.80
C ARG A 194 6.24 16.39 0.52
N LEU A 195 5.89 15.59 -0.49
CA LEU A 195 4.51 15.36 -0.88
C LEU A 195 3.76 14.55 0.18
N SER A 196 4.37 13.49 0.72
CA SER A 196 3.79 12.68 1.81
C SER A 196 3.51 13.54 3.04
N ARG A 197 4.46 14.42 3.40
CA ARG A 197 4.29 15.38 4.48
C ARG A 197 3.17 16.39 4.20
N MET A 198 3.14 17.00 3.02
CA MET A 198 2.09 17.95 2.63
C MET A 198 0.69 17.32 2.70
N ILE A 199 0.53 16.12 2.17
CA ILE A 199 -0.74 15.38 2.24
C ILE A 199 -1.13 15.11 3.69
N SER A 200 -0.17 14.64 4.51
CA SER A 200 -0.42 14.36 5.93
C SER A 200 -0.85 15.61 6.69
N ASP A 201 -0.14 16.73 6.51
CA ASP A 201 -0.46 18.02 7.13
C ASP A 201 -1.86 18.49 6.71
N ALA A 202 -2.23 18.35 5.44
CA ALA A 202 -3.54 18.71 4.93
C ALA A 202 -4.68 17.84 5.49
N GLN A 203 -4.46 16.53 5.62
CA GLN A 203 -5.43 15.61 6.23
C GLN A 203 -5.64 15.95 7.71
N ILE A 204 -4.57 16.28 8.45
CA ILE A 204 -4.65 16.71 9.85
C ILE A 204 -5.38 18.05 9.97
N ALA A 205 -5.06 19.03 9.11
CA ALA A 205 -5.70 20.34 9.09
C ALA A 205 -7.20 20.27 8.81
N GLY A 206 -7.61 19.32 7.96
CA GLY A 206 -9.01 19.06 7.60
C GLY A 206 -9.91 18.64 8.75
N LYS A 207 -9.36 17.95 9.76
CA LYS A 207 -10.07 17.43 10.97
C LYS A 207 -11.26 16.50 10.69
N GLU A 208 -11.54 16.21 9.43
CA GLU A 208 -12.64 15.38 8.97
C GLU A 208 -12.16 14.51 7.81
N LYS A 209 -12.50 13.22 7.86
CA LYS A 209 -12.06 12.25 6.86
C LYS A 209 -12.62 12.58 5.48
N GLY A 210 -11.74 12.61 4.48
CA GLY A 210 -12.11 12.89 3.09
C GLY A 210 -12.30 14.38 2.80
N LYS A 211 -11.77 15.26 3.67
CA LYS A 211 -11.73 16.71 3.50
C LYS A 211 -10.36 17.26 3.91
N PRO A 212 -9.27 16.91 3.19
CA PRO A 212 -7.98 17.56 3.39
C PRO A 212 -8.08 19.07 3.11
N VAL A 213 -7.25 19.87 3.77
CA VAL A 213 -7.19 21.32 3.58
C VAL A 213 -5.81 21.71 3.10
N TYR A 214 -5.72 22.10 1.83
CA TYR A 214 -4.51 22.65 1.22
C TYR A 214 -4.66 24.15 1.02
N ASP A 215 -3.57 24.88 1.25
CA ASP A 215 -3.38 26.24 0.74
C ASP A 215 -2.40 26.18 -0.43
N LEU A 216 -2.81 26.64 -1.61
CA LEU A 216 -1.99 26.51 -2.82
C LEU A 216 -0.62 27.22 -2.70
N ASN A 217 -0.55 28.35 -2.00
CA ASN A 217 0.73 29.05 -1.81
C ASN A 217 1.65 28.28 -0.87
N ALA A 218 1.11 27.68 0.20
CA ALA A 218 1.85 26.81 1.10
C ALA A 218 2.33 25.53 0.38
N VAL A 219 1.48 24.95 -0.47
CA VAL A 219 1.85 23.82 -1.34
C VAL A 219 3.05 24.20 -2.22
N ALA A 220 2.97 25.32 -2.93
CA ALA A 220 4.05 25.80 -3.79
C ALA A 220 5.35 26.09 -3.01
N ALA A 221 5.24 26.69 -1.82
CA ALA A 221 6.40 27.01 -0.98
C ALA A 221 7.18 25.77 -0.53
N VAL A 222 6.52 24.61 -0.41
CA VAL A 222 7.17 23.35 0.00
C VAL A 222 7.79 22.61 -1.19
N ALA A 223 7.29 22.81 -2.41
CA ALA A 223 7.70 22.10 -3.62
C ALA A 223 9.22 22.13 -3.85
N GLY A 224 9.85 23.31 -3.69
CA GLY A 224 11.30 23.47 -3.72
C GLY A 224 12.00 22.99 -5.00
N GLY A 225 11.28 22.92 -6.13
CA GLY A 225 11.78 22.38 -7.40
C GLY A 225 11.82 20.85 -7.52
N HIS A 226 11.35 20.14 -6.48
CA HIS A 226 11.31 18.68 -6.44
C HIS A 226 10.01 18.07 -6.99
N TRP A 227 9.07 18.92 -7.43
CA TRP A 227 7.80 18.51 -8.01
C TRP A 227 7.68 18.97 -9.45
N VAL A 228 6.89 18.23 -10.22
CA VAL A 228 6.31 18.68 -11.48
C VAL A 228 4.80 18.74 -11.31
N VAL A 229 4.21 19.87 -11.69
CA VAL A 229 2.77 20.10 -11.67
C VAL A 229 2.23 19.92 -13.08
N LEU A 230 1.31 18.97 -13.23
CA LEU A 230 0.53 18.84 -14.46
C LEU A 230 -0.73 19.68 -14.34
N THR A 231 -1.15 20.31 -15.44
CA THR A 231 -2.37 21.13 -15.45
C THR A 231 -3.66 20.32 -15.27
N GLY A 232 -3.59 18.99 -15.14
CA GLY A 232 -4.58 18.13 -14.52
C GLY A 232 -5.80 17.80 -15.37
N CYS A 233 -6.79 17.19 -14.69
CA CYS A 233 -8.07 16.78 -15.27
C CYS A 233 -9.04 17.97 -15.46
N ARG A 234 -10.30 17.68 -15.80
CA ARG A 234 -11.35 18.70 -15.99
C ARG A 234 -11.57 19.63 -14.79
N LYS A 235 -11.23 19.21 -13.57
CA LYS A 235 -11.37 19.99 -12.33
C LYS A 235 -10.15 20.83 -11.99
N ALA A 236 -9.06 20.68 -12.72
CA ALA A 236 -7.88 21.48 -12.47
C ALA A 236 -8.05 22.91 -12.98
N ALA A 237 -7.41 23.87 -12.29
CA ALA A 237 -7.63 25.31 -12.44
C ALA A 237 -7.66 25.79 -13.91
N VAL A 238 -6.69 25.33 -14.70
CA VAL A 238 -6.50 25.76 -16.09
C VAL A 238 -7.64 25.28 -16.98
N ARG A 239 -8.00 24.00 -16.89
CA ARG A 239 -9.08 23.41 -17.71
C ARG A 239 -10.46 23.89 -17.27
N ALA A 240 -10.70 23.97 -15.96
CA ALA A 240 -11.95 24.50 -15.43
C ALA A 240 -12.16 25.96 -15.87
N ALA A 241 -11.12 26.80 -15.85
CA ALA A 241 -11.18 28.17 -16.33
C ALA A 241 -11.39 28.25 -17.86
N LEU A 242 -10.75 27.37 -18.63
CA LEU A 242 -10.94 27.28 -20.08
C LEU A 242 -12.41 27.00 -20.44
N GLU A 243 -13.01 26.02 -19.77
CA GLU A 243 -14.39 25.60 -20.04
C GLU A 243 -15.43 26.63 -19.59
N ARG A 244 -15.20 27.31 -18.45
CA ARG A 244 -16.18 28.24 -17.86
C ARG A 244 -16.06 29.66 -18.40
N GLU A 245 -14.84 30.12 -18.65
CA GLU A 245 -14.52 31.54 -18.87
C GLU A 245 -13.66 31.79 -20.12
N GLY A 246 -13.16 30.73 -20.75
CA GLY A 246 -12.42 30.78 -22.01
C GLY A 246 -10.90 30.97 -21.87
N PRO A 247 -10.18 31.09 -23.01
CA PRO A 247 -8.72 31.00 -23.05
C PRO A 247 -7.99 32.06 -22.21
N THR A 248 -8.54 33.27 -22.07
CA THR A 248 -7.93 34.34 -21.26
C THR A 248 -7.88 34.00 -19.77
N ALA A 249 -8.94 33.37 -19.25
CA ALA A 249 -9.00 32.94 -17.86
C ALA A 249 -8.05 31.76 -17.64
N ALA A 250 -8.03 30.78 -18.56
CA ALA A 250 -7.09 29.66 -18.54
C ALA A 250 -5.63 30.13 -18.56
N ALA A 251 -5.28 31.11 -19.40
CA ALA A 251 -3.95 31.71 -19.45
C ALA A 251 -3.55 32.35 -18.11
N THR A 252 -4.52 32.92 -17.38
CA THR A 252 -4.28 33.53 -16.07
C THR A 252 -4.02 32.47 -15.01
N GLN A 253 -4.78 31.37 -14.99
CA GLN A 253 -4.52 30.25 -14.09
C GLN A 253 -3.20 29.55 -14.40
N LEU A 254 -2.87 29.37 -15.69
CA LEU A 254 -1.60 28.79 -16.10
C LEU A 254 -0.42 29.67 -15.63
N ARG A 255 -0.51 30.99 -15.82
CA ARG A 255 0.50 31.93 -15.29
C ARG A 255 0.63 31.83 -13.79
N ARG A 256 -0.49 31.78 -13.05
CA ARG A 256 -0.46 31.62 -11.59
C ARG A 256 0.28 30.37 -11.17
N LEU A 257 0.05 29.22 -11.83
CA LEU A 257 0.82 28.00 -11.55
C LEU A 257 2.30 28.18 -11.86
N THR A 258 2.66 28.79 -13.00
CA THR A 258 4.07 29.04 -13.35
C THR A 258 4.78 30.01 -12.40
N GLU A 259 4.08 31.03 -11.89
CA GLU A 259 4.62 31.98 -10.90
C GLU A 259 4.87 31.30 -9.55
N LEU A 260 4.04 30.31 -9.19
CA LEU A 260 4.13 29.58 -7.93
C LEU A 260 5.18 28.47 -7.95
N PHE A 261 5.19 27.65 -9.00
CA PHE A 261 6.03 26.45 -9.08
C PHE A 261 7.28 26.64 -9.93
N GLY A 262 7.33 27.68 -10.78
CA GLY A 262 8.38 27.89 -11.78
C GLY A 262 8.02 27.24 -13.13
N ALA A 263 8.41 27.90 -14.22
CA ALA A 263 8.09 27.44 -15.58
C ALA A 263 8.66 26.05 -15.90
N ASP A 264 9.84 25.71 -15.37
CA ASP A 264 10.48 24.41 -15.55
C ASP A 264 9.78 23.26 -14.79
N HIS A 265 8.78 23.58 -13.97
CA HIS A 265 8.06 22.63 -13.11
C HIS A 265 6.56 22.56 -13.41
N VAL A 266 6.08 23.26 -14.44
CA VAL A 266 4.67 23.24 -14.85
C VAL A 266 4.57 22.74 -16.28
N VAL A 267 3.79 21.70 -16.49
CA VAL A 267 3.61 21.07 -17.80
C VAL A 267 2.13 20.99 -18.13
N VAL A 268 1.79 21.37 -19.36
CA VAL A 268 0.39 21.38 -19.82
C VAL A 268 -0.02 19.97 -20.23
N GLU A 269 -0.95 19.40 -19.48
CA GLU A 269 -1.49 18.09 -19.72
C GLU A 269 -2.57 18.13 -20.81
N LEU A 270 -2.52 17.18 -21.74
CA LEU A 270 -3.51 16.96 -22.80
C LEU A 270 -4.12 15.57 -22.66
N THR A 271 -5.45 15.47 -22.74
CA THR A 271 -6.18 14.19 -22.72
C THR A 271 -7.06 14.07 -23.96
N ALA A 272 -7.26 12.85 -24.45
CA ALA A 272 -8.13 12.57 -25.59
C ALA A 272 -9.05 11.37 -25.27
N ASN A 273 -10.09 11.65 -24.50
CA ASN A 273 -11.05 10.67 -23.99
C ASN A 273 -12.21 10.37 -24.96
N GLY A 274 -12.19 10.95 -26.15
CA GLY A 274 -13.21 10.79 -27.19
C GLY A 274 -14.43 11.66 -26.95
N LEU A 275 -14.29 12.75 -26.18
CA LEU A 275 -15.36 13.74 -26.02
C LEU A 275 -15.43 14.65 -27.25
N PRO A 276 -16.62 15.19 -27.59
CA PRO A 276 -16.80 16.03 -28.77
C PRO A 276 -15.90 17.27 -28.84
N ASP A 277 -15.43 17.75 -27.69
CA ASP A 277 -14.65 18.98 -27.54
C ASP A 277 -13.17 18.74 -27.20
N ASP A 278 -12.71 17.49 -27.16
CA ASP A 278 -11.32 17.16 -26.84
C ASP A 278 -10.32 17.83 -27.79
N THR A 279 -10.68 17.93 -29.08
CA THR A 279 -9.78 18.46 -30.10
C THR A 279 -9.60 19.97 -29.93
N GLU A 280 -10.70 20.71 -29.84
CA GLU A 280 -10.72 22.15 -29.64
C GLU A 280 -10.08 22.53 -28.31
N ARG A 281 -10.39 21.79 -27.23
CA ARG A 281 -9.77 21.98 -25.92
C ARG A 281 -8.25 21.82 -25.98
N ASN A 282 -7.76 20.74 -26.60
CA ASN A 282 -6.32 20.49 -26.67
C ASN A 282 -5.60 21.49 -27.60
N ASP A 283 -6.22 21.97 -28.68
CA ASP A 283 -5.65 23.04 -29.51
C ASP A 283 -5.45 24.33 -28.70
N GLU A 284 -6.45 24.72 -27.89
CA GLU A 284 -6.34 25.88 -27.00
C GLU A 284 -5.26 25.66 -25.93
N LEU A 285 -5.19 24.49 -25.29
CA LEU A 285 -4.16 24.17 -24.31
C LEU A 285 -2.75 24.21 -24.91
N VAL A 286 -2.57 23.71 -26.13
CA VAL A 286 -1.29 23.79 -26.86
C VAL A 286 -0.93 25.23 -27.18
N ALA A 287 -1.90 26.05 -27.61
CA ALA A 287 -1.68 27.47 -27.85
C ALA A 287 -1.27 28.22 -26.57
N LEU A 288 -1.92 27.91 -25.45
CA LEU A 288 -1.60 28.46 -24.13
C LEU A 288 -0.19 28.05 -23.66
N ALA A 289 0.17 26.79 -23.81
CA ALA A 289 1.50 26.27 -23.50
C ALA A 289 2.58 27.01 -24.31
N ALA A 290 2.38 27.10 -25.64
CA ALA A 290 3.30 27.78 -26.54
C ALA A 290 3.45 29.27 -26.21
N ALA A 291 2.37 29.96 -25.86
CA ALA A 291 2.40 31.37 -25.48
C ALA A 291 3.19 31.64 -24.19
N GLN A 292 3.32 30.65 -23.31
CA GLN A 292 4.08 30.74 -22.05
C GLN A 292 5.42 30.01 -22.10
N GLY A 293 5.78 29.41 -23.24
CA GLY A 293 7.02 28.65 -23.41
C GLY A 293 7.06 27.36 -22.59
N LEU A 294 5.90 26.74 -22.35
CA LEU A 294 5.77 25.50 -21.58
C LEU A 294 5.64 24.28 -22.49
N ASP A 295 6.06 23.13 -21.96
CA ASP A 295 5.88 21.84 -22.62
C ASP A 295 4.46 21.30 -22.45
N THR A 296 4.07 20.44 -23.39
CA THR A 296 2.83 19.66 -23.31
C THR A 296 3.11 18.17 -23.17
N VAL A 297 2.30 17.46 -22.40
CA VAL A 297 2.36 16.00 -22.27
C VAL A 297 1.01 15.36 -22.51
N ALA A 298 1.01 14.19 -23.13
CA ALA A 298 -0.19 13.39 -23.32
C ALA A 298 -0.37 12.43 -22.13
N THR A 299 -1.60 12.31 -21.62
CA THR A 299 -2.00 11.34 -20.60
C THR A 299 -3.34 10.71 -20.97
N THR A 300 -3.66 9.59 -20.33
CA THR A 300 -5.00 9.00 -20.41
C THR A 300 -5.88 9.37 -19.22
N ALA A 301 -5.28 9.91 -18.14
CA ALA A 301 -5.95 10.06 -16.84
C ALA A 301 -6.61 8.73 -16.44
N ALA A 302 -5.84 7.64 -16.52
CA ALA A 302 -6.35 6.29 -16.39
C ALA A 302 -6.95 6.04 -15.00
N HIS A 303 -8.18 5.53 -14.95
CA HIS A 303 -8.82 5.08 -13.72
C HIS A 303 -8.88 3.56 -13.64
N TYR A 304 -8.42 2.86 -14.68
CA TYR A 304 -8.41 1.41 -14.75
C TYR A 304 -7.34 0.91 -15.72
N ALA A 305 -6.84 -0.30 -15.51
CA ALA A 305 -5.82 -0.90 -16.35
C ALA A 305 -6.32 -1.13 -17.78
N THR A 306 -7.50 -1.76 -17.93
CA THR A 306 -8.00 -2.22 -19.24
C THR A 306 -9.44 -1.76 -19.50
N PRO A 307 -9.89 -1.69 -20.77
CA PRO A 307 -11.26 -1.26 -21.10
C PRO A 307 -12.37 -2.06 -20.40
N SER A 308 -12.15 -3.35 -20.11
CA SER A 308 -13.15 -4.21 -19.47
C SER A 308 -13.51 -3.76 -18.05
N ARG A 309 -12.59 -3.08 -17.36
CA ARG A 309 -12.79 -2.53 -16.00
C ARG A 309 -13.72 -1.32 -15.95
N HIS A 310 -14.11 -0.76 -17.10
CA HIS A 310 -15.04 0.37 -17.16
C HIS A 310 -16.39 0.10 -16.47
N ARG A 311 -16.91 -1.14 -16.54
CA ARG A 311 -18.15 -1.53 -15.86
C ARG A 311 -18.02 -1.46 -14.34
N LEU A 312 -16.88 -1.88 -13.80
CA LEU A 312 -16.58 -1.78 -12.38
C LEU A 312 -16.39 -0.32 -11.97
N ALA A 313 -15.64 0.47 -12.74
CA ALA A 313 -15.41 1.89 -12.47
C ALA A 313 -16.72 2.69 -12.37
N THR A 314 -17.65 2.48 -13.30
CA THR A 314 -18.95 3.17 -13.27
C THR A 314 -19.82 2.71 -12.09
N ALA A 315 -19.79 1.43 -11.74
CA ALA A 315 -20.45 0.91 -10.55
C ALA A 315 -19.85 1.50 -9.25
N LEU A 316 -18.53 1.60 -9.15
CA LEU A 316 -17.82 2.23 -8.03
C LEU A 316 -18.21 3.70 -7.89
N ALA A 317 -18.23 4.46 -8.99
CA ALA A 317 -18.67 5.86 -8.99
C ALA A 317 -20.11 6.02 -8.48
N ALA A 318 -21.01 5.10 -8.84
CA ALA A 318 -22.38 5.08 -8.31
C ALA A 318 -22.41 4.79 -6.80
N VAL A 319 -21.60 3.82 -6.31
CA VAL A 319 -21.46 3.55 -4.88
C VAL A 319 -20.93 4.78 -4.13
N ARG A 320 -19.89 5.44 -4.64
CA ARG A 320 -19.32 6.69 -4.09
C ARG A 320 -20.37 7.78 -3.97
N ALA A 321 -21.14 7.99 -5.04
CA ALA A 321 -22.23 8.96 -5.11
C ALA A 321 -23.47 8.55 -4.30
N ARG A 322 -23.48 7.34 -3.73
CA ARG A 322 -24.60 6.71 -3.01
C ARG A 322 -25.88 6.59 -3.84
N ARG A 323 -25.74 6.37 -5.14
CA ARG A 323 -26.81 6.33 -6.15
C ARG A 323 -26.82 5.01 -6.91
N SER A 324 -27.90 4.74 -7.64
CA SER A 324 -27.89 3.72 -8.69
C SER A 324 -27.21 4.24 -9.96
N LEU A 325 -26.87 3.35 -10.89
CA LEU A 325 -26.38 3.71 -12.22
C LEU A 325 -27.40 4.55 -13.00
N ASP A 326 -28.69 4.25 -12.88
CA ASP A 326 -29.76 5.04 -13.51
C ASP A 326 -29.80 6.48 -12.97
N GLU A 327 -29.58 6.66 -11.66
CA GLU A 327 -29.50 7.98 -11.02
C GLU A 327 -28.20 8.74 -11.31
N MET A 328 -27.20 8.04 -11.87
CA MET A 328 -25.92 8.59 -12.29
C MET A 328 -25.90 8.97 -13.79
N ASP A 329 -27.03 8.86 -14.49
CA ASP A 329 -27.16 9.30 -15.87
C ASP A 329 -26.72 10.77 -16.03
N GLY A 330 -25.97 11.06 -17.09
CA GLY A 330 -25.34 12.35 -17.34
C GLY A 330 -24.06 12.64 -16.55
N TRP A 331 -23.69 11.83 -15.55
CA TRP A 331 -22.44 11.99 -14.79
C TRP A 331 -21.34 10.98 -15.16
N LEU A 332 -21.73 9.85 -15.73
CA LEU A 332 -20.79 8.78 -16.09
C LEU A 332 -20.14 9.02 -17.47
N PRO A 333 -18.88 8.59 -17.66
CA PRO A 333 -18.25 8.65 -18.97
C PRO A 333 -19.04 7.86 -20.02
N ALA A 334 -19.16 8.43 -21.22
CA ALA A 334 -19.91 7.80 -22.32
C ALA A 334 -19.24 6.53 -22.88
N ALA A 335 -17.94 6.35 -22.63
CA ALA A 335 -17.16 5.22 -23.14
C ALA A 335 -16.01 4.84 -22.20
N ALA A 336 -15.49 3.63 -22.40
CA ALA A 336 -14.36 3.06 -21.67
C ALA A 336 -13.01 3.64 -22.14
N THR A 337 -12.76 4.94 -21.94
CA THR A 337 -11.58 5.62 -22.51
C THR A 337 -10.46 5.94 -21.52
N ALA A 338 -10.75 5.97 -20.22
CA ALA A 338 -9.80 6.24 -19.15
C ALA A 338 -9.03 4.97 -18.71
N HIS A 339 -8.41 4.28 -19.67
CA HIS A 339 -7.54 3.13 -19.45
C HIS A 339 -6.13 3.35 -19.96
N LEU A 340 -5.19 2.54 -19.49
CA LEU A 340 -3.80 2.54 -19.98
C LEU A 340 -3.76 2.20 -21.48
N ARG A 341 -2.90 2.88 -22.22
CA ARG A 341 -2.74 2.72 -23.67
C ARG A 341 -1.29 2.51 -24.03
N SER A 342 -1.05 1.73 -25.08
CA SER A 342 0.29 1.60 -25.65
C SER A 342 0.77 2.92 -26.23
N GLY A 343 2.09 3.09 -26.35
CA GLY A 343 2.64 4.27 -27.00
C GLY A 343 2.20 4.43 -28.45
N ALA A 344 1.91 3.33 -29.16
CA ALA A 344 1.39 3.37 -30.52
C ALA A 344 -0.03 3.95 -30.59
N GLU A 345 -0.92 3.52 -29.69
CA GLU A 345 -2.27 4.09 -29.58
C GLU A 345 -2.25 5.56 -29.18
N MET A 346 -1.34 5.94 -28.27
CA MET A 346 -1.18 7.33 -27.87
C MET A 346 -0.62 8.18 -29.00
N ALA A 347 0.38 7.68 -29.75
CA ALA A 347 0.93 8.38 -30.91
C ALA A 347 -0.13 8.62 -32.00
N ASP A 348 -1.01 7.64 -32.26
CA ASP A 348 -2.12 7.79 -33.21
C ASP A 348 -3.14 8.84 -32.72
N ARG A 349 -3.58 8.72 -31.46
CA ARG A 349 -4.57 9.64 -30.86
C ARG A 349 -4.08 11.08 -30.77
N PHE A 350 -2.79 11.27 -30.52
CA PHE A 350 -2.18 12.59 -30.35
C PHE A 350 -1.39 13.03 -31.58
N ALA A 351 -1.60 12.42 -32.75
CA ALA A 351 -0.91 12.79 -33.99
C ALA A 351 -1.05 14.28 -34.36
N ARG A 352 -2.14 14.93 -33.92
CA ARG A 352 -2.38 16.38 -34.08
C ARG A 352 -1.45 17.26 -33.25
N TRP A 353 -0.93 16.76 -32.13
CA TRP A 353 -0.11 17.51 -31.17
C TRP A 353 1.26 16.84 -31.00
N PRO A 354 2.15 16.96 -32.01
CA PRO A 354 3.39 16.21 -32.06
C PRO A 354 4.30 16.51 -30.84
N GLY A 355 4.99 15.47 -30.39
CA GLY A 355 5.91 15.51 -29.25
C GLY A 355 5.25 15.38 -27.88
N ALA A 356 3.92 15.51 -27.74
CA ALA A 356 3.27 15.38 -26.43
C ALA A 356 3.46 13.98 -25.81
N VAL A 357 3.44 12.94 -26.65
CA VAL A 357 3.66 11.54 -26.25
C VAL A 357 5.13 11.30 -25.88
N ASP A 358 6.06 11.78 -26.71
CA ASP A 358 7.50 11.63 -26.47
C ASP A 358 7.96 12.39 -25.21
N ARG A 359 7.41 13.60 -24.98
CA ARG A 359 7.67 14.39 -23.77
C ARG A 359 7.12 13.70 -22.52
N ALA A 360 5.97 13.03 -22.60
CA ALA A 360 5.46 12.22 -21.49
C ALA A 360 6.45 11.10 -21.13
N ALA A 361 6.98 10.40 -22.14
CA ALA A 361 8.01 9.38 -21.94
C ALA A 361 9.30 9.95 -21.32
N ALA A 362 9.76 11.11 -21.80
CA ALA A 362 10.94 11.78 -21.28
C ALA A 362 10.77 12.20 -19.82
N LEU A 363 9.65 12.85 -19.50
CA LEU A 363 9.32 13.26 -18.15
C LEU A 363 9.15 12.06 -17.21
N GLY A 364 8.53 10.98 -17.68
CA GLY A 364 8.40 9.74 -16.92
C GLY A 364 9.75 9.11 -16.56
N ARG A 365 10.72 9.13 -17.46
CA ARG A 365 12.10 8.67 -17.17
C ARG A 365 12.80 9.60 -16.20
N GLU A 366 12.63 10.90 -16.35
CA GLU A 366 13.24 11.91 -15.49
C GLU A 366 12.75 11.82 -14.04
N CYS A 367 11.44 11.66 -13.83
CA CYS A 367 10.83 11.56 -12.51
C CYS A 367 10.89 10.14 -11.91
N SER A 368 11.48 9.17 -12.62
CA SER A 368 11.49 7.78 -12.15
C SER A 368 12.58 7.52 -11.12
N PHE A 369 12.21 6.84 -10.04
CA PHE A 369 13.15 6.34 -9.03
C PHE A 369 12.57 5.09 -8.36
N ASP A 370 13.44 4.24 -7.81
CA ASP A 370 13.01 3.10 -7.01
C ASP A 370 12.69 3.55 -5.57
N LEU A 371 11.53 3.14 -5.07
CA LEU A 371 11.14 3.41 -3.69
C LEU A 371 11.72 2.31 -2.79
N HIS A 372 12.94 2.55 -2.32
CA HIS A 372 13.50 1.78 -1.22
C HIS A 372 12.95 2.31 0.09
N LEU A 373 11.91 1.66 0.63
CA LEU A 373 11.51 1.83 2.03
C LEU A 373 12.60 1.24 2.92
N VAL A 374 13.61 2.06 3.23
CA VAL A 374 14.56 1.76 4.30
C VAL A 374 13.77 1.90 5.60
N ALA A 375 13.70 0.82 6.39
CA ALA A 375 13.17 0.89 7.75
C ALA A 375 13.91 2.02 8.47
N PRO A 376 13.22 3.09 8.91
CA PRO A 376 13.89 4.21 9.54
C PRO A 376 14.61 3.73 10.79
N ASP A 377 15.74 4.36 11.11
CA ASP A 377 16.38 4.14 12.39
C ASP A 377 15.43 4.53 13.52
N LEU A 378 15.44 3.73 14.59
CA LEU A 378 14.74 4.06 15.82
C LEU A 378 15.26 5.40 16.38
N PRO A 379 14.42 6.17 17.10
CA PRO A 379 14.90 7.37 17.76
C PRO A 379 15.99 7.00 18.77
N PRO A 380 17.08 7.78 18.86
CA PRO A 380 18.10 7.56 19.88
C PRO A 380 17.45 7.65 21.27
N PHE A 381 17.75 6.68 22.13
CA PHE A 381 17.24 6.64 23.48
C PHE A 381 18.09 7.53 24.39
N ALA A 382 17.43 8.40 25.16
CA ALA A 382 18.11 9.26 26.11
C ALA A 382 18.70 8.42 27.27
N VAL A 383 20.03 8.41 27.37
CA VAL A 383 20.77 7.69 28.42
C VAL A 383 21.49 8.67 29.35
N PRO A 384 21.82 8.26 30.60
CA PRO A 384 22.58 9.11 31.52
C PRO A 384 23.97 9.48 31.00
N ASP A 385 24.51 10.60 31.48
CA ASP A 385 25.85 11.07 31.12
C ASP A 385 26.92 9.98 31.35
N GLY A 386 27.78 9.77 30.36
CA GLY A 386 28.83 8.75 30.40
C GLY A 386 28.40 7.36 29.93
N HIS A 387 27.13 7.15 29.60
CA HIS A 387 26.64 5.91 29.02
C HIS A 387 26.38 6.00 27.51
N THR A 388 26.61 4.90 26.82
CA THR A 388 25.99 4.55 25.52
C THR A 388 24.71 3.73 25.75
N GLU A 389 23.84 3.61 24.75
CA GLU A 389 22.67 2.72 24.82
C GLU A 389 23.04 1.28 25.19
N ALA A 390 24.12 0.74 24.60
CA ALA A 390 24.62 -0.59 24.94
C ALA A 390 25.05 -0.71 26.41
N SER A 391 25.83 0.26 26.90
CA SER A 391 26.30 0.26 28.29
C SER A 391 25.16 0.45 29.30
N TRP A 392 24.14 1.24 28.93
CA TRP A 392 22.99 1.50 29.78
C TRP A 392 22.03 0.31 29.80
N LEU A 393 21.80 -0.32 28.65
CA LEU A 393 21.06 -1.58 28.57
C LEU A 393 21.72 -2.63 29.46
N ARG A 394 23.04 -2.79 29.36
CA ARG A 394 23.81 -3.70 30.21
C ARG A 394 23.55 -3.40 31.70
N GLU A 395 23.76 -2.16 32.15
CA GLU A 395 23.51 -1.76 33.55
C GLU A 395 22.11 -2.16 34.03
N LEU A 396 21.06 -1.83 33.26
CA LEU A 396 19.68 -2.17 33.60
C LEU A 396 19.43 -3.68 33.62
N THR A 397 19.98 -4.42 32.67
CA THR A 397 19.89 -5.88 32.62
C THR A 397 20.55 -6.51 33.84
N TRP A 398 21.73 -6.04 34.26
CA TRP A 398 22.43 -6.55 35.44
C TRP A 398 21.66 -6.28 36.75
N LEU A 399 21.08 -5.09 36.90
CA LEU A 399 20.20 -4.75 38.03
C LEU A 399 18.94 -5.64 38.08
N GLY A 400 18.30 -5.84 36.92
CA GLY A 400 17.14 -6.71 36.77
C GLY A 400 17.46 -8.18 37.05
N ALA A 401 18.60 -8.66 36.54
CA ALA A 401 19.10 -10.02 36.75
C ALA A 401 19.39 -10.28 38.23
N THR A 402 19.99 -9.34 38.95
CA THR A 402 20.23 -9.47 40.40
C THR A 402 18.91 -9.69 41.15
N THR A 403 17.84 -9.02 40.71
CA THR A 403 16.50 -9.13 41.33
C THR A 403 15.81 -10.45 41.00
N ARG A 404 15.93 -10.94 39.76
CA ARG A 404 15.16 -12.10 39.26
C ARG A 404 15.92 -13.43 39.30
N TYR A 405 17.22 -13.41 39.06
CA TYR A 405 18.12 -14.57 39.05
C TYR A 405 18.91 -14.75 40.35
N GLY A 406 19.03 -13.71 41.18
CA GLY A 406 19.94 -13.70 42.33
C GLY A 406 21.37 -13.34 41.91
N SER A 407 22.36 -13.68 42.73
CA SER A 407 23.77 -13.36 42.46
C SER A 407 24.38 -14.24 41.37
N TYR A 408 25.49 -13.76 40.77
CA TYR A 408 26.26 -14.52 39.78
C TYR A 408 26.68 -15.90 40.29
N ASP A 409 27.13 -15.96 41.54
CA ASP A 409 27.61 -17.20 42.16
C ASP A 409 26.49 -18.24 42.33
N GLU A 410 25.23 -17.80 42.51
CA GLU A 410 24.07 -18.68 42.66
C GLU A 410 23.59 -19.24 41.32
N ARG A 411 23.68 -18.46 40.23
CA ARG A 411 23.18 -18.85 38.90
C ARG A 411 24.11 -18.41 37.76
N PRO A 412 25.34 -18.94 37.69
CA PRO A 412 26.31 -18.51 36.68
C PRO A 412 25.83 -18.73 35.23
N GLY A 413 25.01 -19.77 35.00
CA GLY A 413 24.44 -20.05 33.69
C GLY A 413 23.52 -18.94 33.16
N ALA A 414 22.75 -18.28 34.03
CA ALA A 414 21.87 -17.19 33.61
C ALA A 414 22.67 -15.94 33.19
N TYR A 415 23.74 -15.63 33.92
CA TYR A 415 24.62 -14.50 33.60
C TYR A 415 25.45 -14.76 32.34
N HIS A 416 25.89 -16.00 32.09
CA HIS A 416 26.56 -16.35 30.84
C HIS A 416 25.62 -16.21 29.63
N GLN A 417 24.37 -16.63 29.77
CA GLN A 417 23.35 -16.42 28.74
C GLN A 417 23.09 -14.93 28.50
N ILE A 418 22.95 -14.12 29.56
CA ILE A 418 22.75 -12.67 29.44
C ILE A 418 23.90 -12.00 28.69
N GLU A 419 25.16 -12.34 28.99
CA GLU A 419 26.31 -11.74 28.28
C GLU A 419 26.35 -12.16 26.80
N HIS A 420 26.00 -13.41 26.47
CA HIS A 420 25.86 -13.84 25.07
C HIS A 420 24.78 -13.04 24.33
N GLU A 421 23.59 -12.91 24.93
CA GLU A 421 22.49 -12.15 24.33
C GLU A 421 22.84 -10.66 24.15
N LEU A 422 23.44 -10.03 25.17
CA LEU A 422 23.86 -8.63 25.10
C LEU A 422 24.91 -8.41 24.00
N ALA A 423 25.85 -9.35 23.81
CA ALA A 423 26.84 -9.26 22.74
C ALA A 423 26.17 -9.29 21.36
N VAL A 424 25.20 -10.18 21.13
CA VAL A 424 24.45 -10.25 19.87
C VAL A 424 23.60 -8.99 19.64
N ILE A 425 22.95 -8.47 20.68
CA ILE A 425 22.15 -7.24 20.61
C ILE A 425 23.03 -6.04 20.24
N GLU A 426 24.21 -5.95 20.83
CA GLU A 426 25.19 -4.88 20.56
C GLU A 426 25.77 -5.00 19.14
N GLU A 427 26.14 -6.21 18.69
CA GLU A 427 26.61 -6.47 17.33
C GLU A 427 25.58 -6.06 16.26
N LYS A 428 24.29 -6.31 16.54
CA LYS A 428 23.17 -5.96 15.66
C LYS A 428 22.71 -4.50 15.78
N ASN A 429 23.32 -3.70 16.65
CA ASN A 429 22.93 -2.31 16.92
C ASN A 429 21.46 -2.14 17.36
N PHE A 430 20.95 -3.07 18.16
CA PHE A 430 19.60 -3.02 18.74
C PHE A 430 19.46 -2.55 20.21
N PRO A 431 20.48 -2.04 20.93
CA PRO A 431 20.28 -1.61 22.32
C PRO A 431 19.13 -0.61 22.52
N GLY A 432 19.02 0.42 21.67
CA GLY A 432 17.94 1.40 21.72
C GLY A 432 16.54 0.78 21.66
N TYR A 433 16.35 -0.26 20.85
CA TYR A 433 15.06 -0.97 20.75
C TYR A 433 14.65 -1.59 22.10
N PHE A 434 15.56 -2.31 22.75
CA PHE A 434 15.30 -2.92 24.05
C PHE A 434 15.05 -1.87 25.14
N LEU A 435 15.76 -0.73 25.09
CA LEU A 435 15.55 0.39 26.01
C LEU A 435 14.17 1.02 25.84
N ILE A 436 13.71 1.23 24.59
CA ILE A 436 12.37 1.74 24.29
C ILE A 436 11.30 0.81 24.87
N VAL A 437 11.40 -0.50 24.61
CA VAL A 437 10.45 -1.49 25.10
C VAL A 437 10.47 -1.57 26.64
N HIS A 438 11.67 -1.62 27.24
CA HIS A 438 11.82 -1.63 28.70
C HIS A 438 11.18 -0.41 29.35
N ASP A 439 11.31 0.77 28.74
CA ASP A 439 10.74 2.01 29.23
C ASP A 439 9.21 2.03 29.16
N ILE A 440 8.61 1.54 28.07
CA ILE A 440 7.14 1.39 27.96
C ILE A 440 6.63 0.42 29.03
N VAL A 441 7.28 -0.73 29.22
CA VAL A 441 6.96 -1.69 30.29
C VAL A 441 7.13 -1.04 31.67
N GLY A 442 8.17 -0.23 31.84
CA GLY A 442 8.43 0.54 33.06
C GLY A 442 7.33 1.56 33.35
N PHE A 443 6.81 2.25 32.33
CA PHE A 443 5.65 3.13 32.45
C PHE A 443 4.42 2.35 32.91
N CYS A 444 4.09 1.24 32.23
CA CYS A 444 2.93 0.42 32.60
C CYS A 444 3.01 -0.02 34.07
N ARG A 445 4.19 -0.46 34.54
CA ARG A 445 4.40 -0.80 35.96
C ARG A 445 4.17 0.35 36.92
N ARG A 446 4.71 1.54 36.62
CA ARG A 446 4.53 2.74 37.48
C ARG A 446 3.08 3.20 37.52
N ALA A 447 2.34 3.01 36.43
CA ALA A 447 0.94 3.35 36.30
C ALA A 447 -0.03 2.23 36.76
N ASP A 448 0.50 1.13 37.29
CA ASP A 448 -0.27 -0.06 37.70
C ASP A 448 -1.15 -0.63 36.56
N ILE A 449 -0.60 -0.65 35.34
CA ILE A 449 -1.21 -1.20 34.13
C ILE A 449 -0.62 -2.59 33.88
N PHE A 450 -1.47 -3.61 33.72
CA PHE A 450 -0.99 -4.94 33.37
C PHE A 450 -0.36 -4.93 31.96
N CYS A 451 0.90 -5.33 31.88
CA CYS A 451 1.67 -5.41 30.65
C CYS A 451 2.60 -6.62 30.66
N GLN A 452 2.68 -7.33 29.53
CA GLN A 452 3.49 -8.53 29.39
C GLN A 452 3.99 -8.67 27.95
N GLY A 453 5.28 -8.94 27.76
CA GLY A 453 5.83 -9.34 26.47
C GLY A 453 5.42 -10.77 26.08
N ARG A 454 5.10 -10.99 24.81
CA ARG A 454 4.73 -12.29 24.23
C ARG A 454 5.61 -12.66 23.04
N GLY A 455 5.30 -13.80 22.41
CA GLY A 455 5.99 -14.26 21.21
C GLY A 455 7.41 -14.74 21.49
N SER A 456 8.30 -14.53 20.53
CA SER A 456 9.69 -15.02 20.63
C SER A 456 10.52 -14.28 21.67
N ALA A 457 10.12 -13.08 22.10
CA ALA A 457 10.76 -12.33 23.19
C ALA A 457 10.84 -13.12 24.52
N ALA A 458 9.96 -14.11 24.73
CA ALA A 458 9.99 -15.00 25.89
C ALA A 458 11.26 -15.88 25.96
N ASN A 459 11.98 -16.03 24.85
CA ASN A 459 13.21 -16.82 24.76
C ASN A 459 14.47 -16.04 25.17
N SER A 460 14.35 -14.78 25.60
CA SER A 460 15.49 -13.94 25.97
C SER A 460 15.61 -13.79 27.48
N ALA A 461 16.78 -14.14 28.02
CA ALA A 461 17.16 -13.87 29.40
C ALA A 461 17.29 -12.36 29.67
N VAL A 462 17.70 -11.57 28.68
CA VAL A 462 17.73 -10.09 28.76
C VAL A 462 16.31 -9.54 28.92
N CYS A 463 15.35 -9.98 28.09
CA CYS A 463 13.94 -9.59 28.22
C CYS A 463 13.36 -9.97 29.58
N TYR A 464 13.67 -11.15 30.09
CA TYR A 464 13.23 -11.57 31.42
C TYR A 464 13.85 -10.72 32.53
N ALA A 465 15.16 -10.43 32.46
CA ALA A 465 15.86 -9.60 33.45
C ALA A 465 15.31 -8.17 33.51
N LEU A 466 15.06 -7.54 32.36
CA LEU A 466 14.41 -6.22 32.23
C LEU A 466 12.92 -6.27 32.64
N GLY A 467 12.39 -7.47 32.79
CA GLY A 467 11.00 -7.75 33.08
C GLY A 467 10.06 -7.43 31.92
N ILE A 468 10.55 -7.34 30.70
CA ILE A 468 9.70 -7.30 29.51
C ILE A 468 8.85 -8.58 29.46
N THR A 469 9.42 -9.72 29.83
CA THR A 469 8.72 -10.99 29.95
C THR A 469 8.72 -11.51 31.39
N SER A 470 7.77 -12.40 31.69
CA SER A 470 7.66 -13.12 32.97
C SER A 470 8.11 -14.58 32.90
N VAL A 471 8.61 -15.04 31.74
CA VAL A 471 9.10 -16.42 31.53
C VAL A 471 10.61 -16.45 31.70
N ASP A 472 11.10 -17.29 32.62
CA ASP A 472 12.53 -17.54 32.79
C ASP A 472 13.04 -18.43 31.66
N ALA A 473 13.66 -17.81 30.65
CA ALA A 473 14.21 -18.50 29.48
C ALA A 473 15.28 -19.53 29.83
N VAL A 474 16.08 -19.26 30.88
CA VAL A 474 17.21 -20.12 31.29
C VAL A 474 16.70 -21.36 32.01
N ALA A 475 15.74 -21.20 32.93
CA ALA A 475 15.15 -22.33 33.64
C ALA A 475 14.33 -23.26 32.71
N MET A 476 13.80 -22.70 31.62
CA MET A 476 12.97 -23.41 30.63
C MET A 476 13.76 -23.91 29.41
N ASP A 477 15.08 -23.69 29.36
CA ASP A 477 15.97 -24.10 28.26
C ASP A 477 15.48 -23.59 26.89
N LEU A 478 15.03 -22.32 26.83
CA LEU A 478 14.53 -21.70 25.62
C LEU A 478 15.68 -21.16 24.75
N LEU A 479 15.55 -21.33 23.43
CA LEU A 479 16.58 -20.94 22.46
C LEU A 479 16.45 -19.45 22.08
N PHE A 480 17.46 -18.66 22.44
CA PHE A 480 17.55 -17.23 22.11
C PHE A 480 17.60 -16.96 20.60
N GLU A 481 18.28 -17.81 19.83
CA GLU A 481 18.45 -17.64 18.38
C GLU A 481 17.12 -17.74 17.61
N ARG A 482 16.07 -18.29 18.22
CA ARG A 482 14.71 -18.23 17.64
C ARG A 482 14.12 -16.81 17.69
N PHE A 483 14.54 -15.99 18.65
CA PHE A 483 14.14 -14.60 18.80
C PHE A 483 15.01 -13.68 17.97
N LEU A 484 16.33 -13.77 18.15
CA LEU A 484 17.30 -12.96 17.43
C LEU A 484 18.43 -13.85 16.89
N ALA A 485 18.38 -14.11 15.58
CA ALA A 485 19.37 -14.91 14.89
C ALA A 485 20.46 -13.99 14.27
N PRO A 486 21.76 -14.32 14.39
CA PRO A 486 22.83 -13.51 13.79
C PRO A 486 22.76 -13.40 12.27
N ASP A 487 22.17 -14.38 11.58
CA ASP A 487 22.03 -14.44 10.12
C ASP A 487 20.73 -13.83 9.58
N ARG A 488 19.83 -13.38 10.48
CA ARG A 488 18.59 -12.70 10.10
C ARG A 488 18.79 -11.18 10.12
N ASP A 489 18.33 -10.53 9.06
CA ASP A 489 18.29 -9.07 8.95
C ASP A 489 16.94 -8.52 9.48
N GLY A 490 16.99 -7.33 10.09
CA GLY A 490 15.83 -6.62 10.63
C GLY A 490 15.68 -6.72 12.16
N TYR A 491 14.85 -5.83 12.71
CA TYR A 491 14.55 -5.79 14.14
C TYR A 491 13.81 -7.06 14.60
N PRO A 492 14.11 -7.60 15.81
CA PRO A 492 13.32 -8.66 16.38
C PRO A 492 11.95 -8.12 16.83
N ASP A 493 10.93 -8.98 16.82
CA ASP A 493 9.57 -8.58 17.18
C ASP A 493 9.31 -8.80 18.68
N ILE A 494 9.20 -7.71 19.44
CA ILE A 494 8.77 -7.72 20.84
C ILE A 494 7.36 -7.17 20.94
N ASP A 495 6.40 -8.09 20.92
CA ASP A 495 4.99 -7.81 21.12
C ASP A 495 4.67 -7.59 22.60
N LEU A 496 4.08 -6.45 22.94
CA LEU A 496 3.56 -6.15 24.28
C LEU A 496 2.04 -6.33 24.33
N ASP A 497 1.56 -7.21 25.20
CA ASP A 497 0.16 -7.26 25.63
C ASP A 497 -0.05 -6.22 26.74
N ILE A 498 -0.96 -5.28 26.53
CA ILE A 498 -1.33 -4.25 27.51
C ILE A 498 -2.82 -4.37 27.79
N GLU A 499 -3.20 -4.17 29.06
CA GLU A 499 -4.60 -4.15 29.51
C GLU A 499 -5.51 -3.31 28.59
N SER A 500 -6.55 -3.94 28.04
CA SER A 500 -7.39 -3.39 26.96
C SER A 500 -7.96 -2.00 27.27
N ASP A 501 -8.48 -1.82 28.49
CA ASP A 501 -9.19 -0.59 28.90
C ASP A 501 -8.23 0.56 29.22
N ARG A 502 -6.94 0.25 29.44
CA ARG A 502 -5.89 1.21 29.82
C ARG A 502 -4.79 1.36 28.77
N ARG A 503 -4.86 0.63 27.64
CA ARG A 503 -3.87 0.72 26.56
C ARG A 503 -3.69 2.13 26.00
N GLU A 504 -4.76 2.93 26.04
CA GLU A 504 -4.72 4.32 25.58
C GLU A 504 -3.73 5.16 26.40
N GLU A 505 -3.57 4.90 27.70
CA GLU A 505 -2.59 5.58 28.54
C GLU A 505 -1.15 5.30 28.07
N ALA A 506 -0.86 4.07 27.66
CA ALA A 506 0.45 3.70 27.10
C ALA A 506 0.69 4.35 25.72
N ILE A 507 -0.36 4.43 24.88
CA ILE A 507 -0.28 5.13 23.59
C ILE A 507 0.01 6.62 23.80
N GLN A 508 -0.69 7.27 24.73
CA GLN A 508 -0.42 8.69 25.05
C GLN A 508 0.97 8.88 25.63
N TYR A 509 1.45 7.97 26.47
CA TYR A 509 2.83 8.00 26.96
C TYR A 509 3.86 7.99 25.81
N VAL A 510 3.67 7.13 24.80
CA VAL A 510 4.54 7.09 23.63
C VAL A 510 4.46 8.41 22.85
N TYR A 511 3.26 8.98 22.65
CA TYR A 511 3.13 10.29 22.00
C TYR A 511 3.79 11.43 22.78
N GLU A 512 3.68 11.44 24.11
CA GLU A 512 4.31 12.43 24.97
C GLU A 512 5.84 12.32 24.94
N LYS A 513 6.37 11.09 24.91
CA LYS A 513 7.80 10.84 24.93
C LYS A 513 8.49 11.09 23.59
N TYR A 514 7.91 10.63 22.49
CA TYR A 514 8.55 10.67 21.16
C TYR A 514 7.98 11.77 20.26
N GLY A 515 6.86 12.39 20.64
CA GLY A 515 6.19 13.43 19.85
C GLY A 515 5.16 12.88 18.87
N ARG A 516 4.12 13.69 18.58
CA ARG A 516 3.03 13.31 17.67
C ARG A 516 3.42 13.26 16.19
N ASP A 517 4.55 13.89 15.84
CA ASP A 517 5.06 13.85 14.47
C ASP A 517 5.90 12.59 14.23
N CYS A 518 6.60 12.10 15.25
CA CYS A 518 7.54 10.97 15.15
C CYS A 518 6.95 9.64 15.64
N ALA A 519 5.71 9.64 16.12
CA ALA A 519 4.99 8.42 16.45
C ALA A 519 3.58 8.47 15.86
N ALA A 520 3.05 7.34 15.41
CA ALA A 520 1.73 7.25 14.82
C ALA A 520 1.10 5.86 14.99
N GLN A 521 -0.23 5.80 15.06
CA GLN A 521 -0.94 4.53 14.94
C GLN A 521 -0.88 4.02 13.50
N VAL A 522 -0.73 2.70 13.33
CA VAL A 522 -0.75 2.05 12.02
C VAL A 522 -2.18 2.06 11.47
N ALA A 523 -2.33 2.35 10.18
CA ALA A 523 -3.61 2.27 9.50
C ALA A 523 -3.90 0.84 9.02
N ASN A 524 -5.17 0.44 9.10
CA ASN A 524 -5.69 -0.78 8.47
C ASN A 524 -6.41 -0.44 7.18
N VAL A 525 -6.04 -1.09 6.08
CA VAL A 525 -6.81 -1.03 4.83
C VAL A 525 -7.95 -2.03 4.92
N ILE A 526 -9.16 -1.55 5.18
CA ILE A 526 -10.35 -2.41 5.23
C ILE A 526 -10.78 -2.71 3.81
N THR A 527 -10.81 -3.99 3.44
CA THR A 527 -11.17 -4.44 2.09
C THR A 527 -12.63 -4.87 1.98
N TYR A 528 -13.14 -4.88 0.76
CA TYR A 528 -14.39 -5.50 0.39
C TYR A 528 -14.34 -7.00 0.65
N ARG A 529 -15.29 -7.48 1.45
CA ARG A 529 -15.60 -8.92 1.63
C ARG A 529 -16.86 -9.27 0.86
N ALA A 530 -17.05 -10.54 0.56
CA ALA A 530 -18.18 -11.08 -0.21
C ALA A 530 -19.53 -10.40 0.06
N ARG A 531 -19.97 -10.35 1.34
CA ARG A 531 -21.26 -9.73 1.72
C ARG A 531 -21.35 -8.23 1.43
N SER A 532 -20.28 -7.48 1.71
CA SER A 532 -20.24 -6.04 1.44
C SER A 532 -20.16 -5.74 -0.06
N ALA A 533 -19.44 -6.57 -0.82
CA ALA A 533 -19.32 -6.41 -2.26
C ALA A 533 -20.68 -6.63 -2.94
N VAL A 534 -21.39 -7.72 -2.60
CA VAL A 534 -22.74 -7.99 -3.12
C VAL A 534 -23.71 -6.86 -2.76
N ARG A 535 -23.68 -6.36 -1.52
CA ARG A 535 -24.58 -5.27 -1.10
C ARG A 535 -24.34 -3.99 -1.92
N ASP A 536 -23.08 -3.56 -2.03
CA ASP A 536 -22.75 -2.31 -2.72
C ASP A 536 -22.96 -2.42 -4.25
N MET A 537 -22.67 -3.57 -4.86
CA MET A 537 -22.94 -3.79 -6.29
C MET A 537 -24.43 -3.93 -6.60
N ALA A 538 -25.21 -4.59 -5.73
CA ALA A 538 -26.66 -4.62 -5.86
C ALA A 538 -27.26 -3.20 -5.72
N LYS A 539 -26.71 -2.37 -4.84
CA LYS A 539 -27.10 -0.96 -4.73
C LYS A 539 -26.78 -0.17 -6.00
N ALA A 540 -25.57 -0.30 -6.53
CA ALA A 540 -25.16 0.37 -7.76
C ALA A 540 -26.09 0.00 -8.93
N LEU A 541 -26.50 -1.27 -9.02
CA LEU A 541 -27.43 -1.76 -10.04
C LEU A 541 -28.91 -1.42 -9.77
N GLY A 542 -29.22 -0.64 -8.73
CA GLY A 542 -30.57 -0.12 -8.47
C GLY A 542 -31.52 -1.06 -7.72
N TYR A 543 -31.04 -2.17 -7.16
CA TYR A 543 -31.88 -3.07 -6.36
C TYR A 543 -32.27 -2.43 -5.03
N SER A 544 -33.46 -2.78 -4.50
CA SER A 544 -33.95 -2.24 -3.23
C SER A 544 -33.10 -2.67 -2.03
N THR A 545 -33.06 -1.86 -0.96
CA THR A 545 -32.31 -2.16 0.27
C THR A 545 -32.69 -3.50 0.89
N GLY A 546 -33.98 -3.86 0.86
CA GLY A 546 -34.46 -5.16 1.34
C GLY A 546 -33.90 -6.34 0.53
N THR A 547 -33.82 -6.19 -0.79
CA THR A 547 -33.21 -7.18 -1.69
C THR A 547 -31.71 -7.30 -1.45
N GLN A 548 -30.99 -6.17 -1.34
CA GLN A 548 -29.56 -6.13 -1.04
C GLN A 548 -29.24 -6.90 0.26
N ASP A 549 -30.01 -6.65 1.32
CA ASP A 549 -29.81 -7.30 2.62
C ASP A 549 -30.13 -8.79 2.58
N ALA A 550 -31.20 -9.18 1.87
CA ALA A 550 -31.57 -10.59 1.70
C ALA A 550 -30.44 -11.36 0.99
N TRP A 551 -29.92 -10.85 -0.13
CA TRP A 551 -28.81 -11.47 -0.86
C TRP A 551 -27.53 -11.52 -0.05
N SER A 552 -27.16 -10.45 0.67
CA SER A 552 -25.96 -10.44 1.50
C SER A 552 -25.97 -11.50 2.61
N LYS A 553 -27.16 -11.96 3.06
CA LYS A 553 -27.32 -13.01 4.08
C LYS A 553 -27.22 -14.42 3.50
N GLN A 554 -27.48 -14.61 2.21
CA GLN A 554 -27.34 -15.91 1.52
C GLN A 554 -25.87 -16.30 1.35
N ILE A 555 -24.97 -15.30 1.32
CA ILE A 555 -23.53 -15.50 1.16
C ILE A 555 -22.87 -15.90 2.48
N ASP A 556 -22.11 -17.00 2.47
CA ASP A 556 -21.23 -17.34 3.58
C ASP A 556 -20.16 -16.26 3.75
N ARG A 557 -19.84 -15.92 5.00
CA ARG A 557 -18.96 -14.80 5.34
C ARG A 557 -17.51 -15.02 4.87
N TRP A 558 -17.11 -16.28 4.64
CA TRP A 558 -15.72 -16.69 4.43
C TRP A 558 -15.48 -17.48 3.14
N GLY A 559 -16.52 -17.78 2.36
CA GLY A 559 -16.40 -18.49 1.09
C GLY A 559 -16.18 -17.53 -0.09
N PRO A 560 -15.38 -17.90 -1.11
CA PRO A 560 -15.18 -17.09 -2.31
C PRO A 560 -16.48 -16.93 -3.11
N LEU A 561 -16.75 -15.72 -3.60
CA LEU A 561 -17.97 -15.40 -4.35
C LEU A 561 -18.15 -16.26 -5.62
N GLY A 562 -17.06 -16.76 -6.21
CA GLY A 562 -17.10 -17.61 -7.41
C GLY A 562 -17.91 -18.90 -7.25
N ARG A 563 -18.11 -19.42 -6.04
CA ARG A 563 -18.98 -20.58 -5.77
C ARG A 563 -20.45 -20.21 -5.52
N ALA A 564 -20.74 -18.94 -5.22
CA ALA A 564 -22.09 -18.49 -4.90
C ALA A 564 -23.01 -18.39 -6.13
N ALA A 565 -22.46 -18.35 -7.35
CA ALA A 565 -23.24 -18.25 -8.58
C ALA A 565 -24.14 -19.47 -8.86
N GLU A 566 -23.76 -20.65 -8.37
CA GLU A 566 -24.53 -21.88 -8.58
C GLU A 566 -25.58 -22.14 -7.47
N GLU A 567 -25.46 -21.46 -6.33
CA GLU A 567 -26.22 -21.77 -5.11
C GLU A 567 -27.15 -20.63 -4.65
N THR A 568 -27.18 -19.49 -5.36
CA THR A 568 -27.93 -18.29 -4.94
C THR A 568 -28.86 -17.75 -6.01
N GLU A 569 -29.88 -16.97 -5.59
CA GLU A 569 -30.80 -16.27 -6.50
C GLU A 569 -30.26 -14.88 -6.92
N ILE A 570 -28.97 -14.62 -6.70
CA ILE A 570 -28.36 -13.32 -6.96
C ILE A 570 -28.13 -13.18 -8.49
N PRO A 571 -28.57 -12.08 -9.12
CA PRO A 571 -28.36 -11.86 -10.54
C PRO A 571 -26.88 -11.89 -10.91
N GLU A 572 -26.57 -12.51 -12.06
CA GLU A 572 -25.21 -12.63 -12.59
C GLU A 572 -24.45 -11.29 -12.66
N PRO A 573 -25.06 -10.16 -13.09
CA PRO A 573 -24.34 -8.89 -13.13
C PRO A 573 -23.90 -8.37 -11.75
N VAL A 574 -24.67 -8.68 -10.70
CA VAL A 574 -24.31 -8.32 -9.31
C VAL A 574 -23.12 -9.18 -8.86
N LEU A 575 -23.17 -10.48 -9.12
CA LEU A 575 -22.11 -11.41 -8.73
C LEU A 575 -20.81 -11.16 -9.50
N ALA A 576 -20.88 -10.86 -10.79
CA ALA A 576 -19.71 -10.54 -11.61
C ALA A 576 -18.97 -9.32 -11.06
N LEU A 577 -19.67 -8.20 -10.85
CA LEU A 577 -19.08 -6.99 -10.27
C LEU A 577 -18.62 -7.20 -8.83
N ALA A 578 -19.37 -7.96 -8.02
CA ALA A 578 -18.99 -8.23 -6.63
C ALA A 578 -17.73 -9.10 -6.54
N THR A 579 -17.54 -10.03 -7.48
CA THR A 579 -16.35 -10.86 -7.58
C THR A 579 -15.14 -10.02 -7.98
N GLU A 580 -15.30 -9.11 -8.95
CA GLU A 580 -14.24 -8.17 -9.32
C GLU A 580 -13.86 -7.21 -8.19
N LEU A 581 -14.83 -6.83 -7.35
CA LEU A 581 -14.63 -5.92 -6.22
C LEU A 581 -14.06 -6.62 -4.97
N GLU A 582 -14.12 -7.95 -4.89
CA GLU A 582 -13.65 -8.68 -3.72
C GLU A 582 -12.16 -8.42 -3.47
N GLY A 583 -11.79 -8.04 -2.24
CA GLY A 583 -10.41 -7.66 -1.90
C GLY A 583 -10.03 -6.22 -2.20
N PHE A 584 -10.86 -5.44 -2.90
CA PHE A 584 -10.60 -4.01 -3.13
C PHE A 584 -10.54 -3.24 -1.81
N PRO A 585 -9.65 -2.24 -1.68
CA PRO A 585 -9.62 -1.37 -0.52
C PRO A 585 -10.89 -0.51 -0.50
N ARG A 586 -11.57 -0.47 0.65
CA ARG A 586 -12.86 0.24 0.83
C ARG A 586 -12.69 1.54 1.60
N HIS A 587 -11.92 1.49 2.68
CA HIS A 587 -11.60 2.65 3.51
C HIS A 587 -10.47 2.32 4.49
N LEU A 588 -9.83 3.36 5.01
CA LEU A 588 -8.88 3.24 6.12
C LEU A 588 -9.60 3.12 7.47
N GLY A 589 -9.11 2.23 8.32
CA GLY A 589 -9.37 2.13 9.75
C GLY A 589 -8.08 2.27 10.55
N ILE A 590 -8.16 2.25 11.88
CA ILE A 590 -7.01 2.30 12.77
C ILE A 590 -6.70 0.87 13.24
N HIS A 591 -5.43 0.46 13.19
CA HIS A 591 -5.00 -0.84 13.72
C HIS A 591 -5.25 -0.89 15.22
N SER A 592 -5.73 -2.02 15.73
CA SER A 592 -6.06 -2.19 17.15
C SER A 592 -4.86 -2.17 18.12
N GLY A 593 -3.63 -2.11 17.61
CA GLY A 593 -2.42 -2.33 18.41
C GLY A 593 -1.09 -2.09 17.69
N GLY A 594 -1.10 -1.67 16.42
CA GLY A 594 0.12 -1.33 15.71
C GLY A 594 0.43 0.15 15.91
N MET A 595 1.64 0.45 16.41
CA MET A 595 2.15 1.81 16.54
C MET A 595 3.56 1.86 15.96
N VAL A 596 3.87 2.92 15.22
CA VAL A 596 5.19 3.19 14.66
C VAL A 596 5.85 4.31 15.46
N ILE A 597 7.15 4.16 15.70
CA ILE A 597 8.01 5.18 16.31
C ILE A 597 9.22 5.36 15.39
N CYS A 598 9.50 6.61 15.02
CA CYS A 598 10.56 6.99 14.10
C CYS A 598 11.50 8.01 14.74
N SER A 599 12.74 8.09 14.26
CA SER A 599 13.71 9.15 14.60
C SER A 599 13.38 10.52 13.96
N ARG A 600 12.47 10.53 12.99
CA ARG A 600 12.02 11.70 12.21
C ARG A 600 10.51 11.62 12.00
N PRO A 601 9.84 12.69 11.49
CA PRO A 601 8.40 12.67 11.29
C PRO A 601 7.94 11.45 10.47
N VAL A 602 6.88 10.77 10.90
CA VAL A 602 6.37 9.55 10.26
C VAL A 602 5.94 9.83 8.82
N ALA A 603 5.35 11.00 8.56
CA ALA A 603 4.95 11.43 7.22
C ALA A 603 6.13 11.62 6.25
N GLU A 604 7.37 11.60 6.75
CA GLU A 604 8.57 11.66 5.92
C GLU A 604 9.15 10.27 5.62
N VAL A 605 8.62 9.22 6.24
CA VAL A 605 9.08 7.84 6.12
C VAL A 605 8.07 6.98 5.36
N CYS A 606 6.80 7.10 5.75
CA CYS A 606 5.72 6.23 5.32
C CYS A 606 4.89 6.82 4.18
#